data_AF-A0A0D1LHA3-F1
#
_entry.id   AF-A0A0D1LHA3-F1
#
_cell.length_a   1.000
_cell.length_b   1.000
_cell.length_c   1.000
_cell.angle_alpha   90.00
_cell.angle_beta   90.00
_cell.angle_gamma   90.00
#
_symmetry.space_group_name_H-M   'P 1'
#
loop_
_entity.id
_entity.type
_entity.pdbx_description
1 polymer ?
#
loop_
_entity_poly.entity_id
_entity_poly.type
_entity_poly.pdbx_seq_one_letter_code
_entity_poly.pdbx_strand_id
1 'polypeptide(L)'
;MVELNADIATALAGASTRRRFDPFVDIDWDAPENAVADDDRRWQLDPDIAPLAATEWYAQQPLEQRIAMGRWLTANILKVTLQFEMMLIRGVIHHAGTLPNGSAVFRYLLHELTEECHHIQMFQEFVNRTGADVPGMRRGSRFFGPILGFIGGYADIFLFIGVLCGEQPLHFQQTLQHRGATAVPALLNRVTAIHLAEEARHIAFASHYLAQRIAAVGSFRRGLYAVAFPIYLRWLIGEMITPPRTFARQFRIPRQVFKAAYWRGDHSRRMMAESAADVRRVAEDLGLRTVWARWIWRLLGIDGRLPRYRGEPDRSRPLTRTVQFRTVTWARVVATAIMGGIALAATPVGMRIIAAATAGAAVWAAYHLLRARLGGVVGNQPFEWPRLAVWIIVCGAMIPAGGLIGLALVVSMILALAEFIPAL
;
A
#
# COMPACT_ATOMS: atom_id res chain seq x y z
N MET A 1 10.19 32.58 -24.60
CA MET A 1 9.75 32.18 -23.25
C MET A 1 10.37 30.84 -22.97
N VAL A 2 11.26 30.73 -21.98
CA VAL A 2 11.72 29.42 -21.51
C VAL A 2 10.53 28.78 -20.78
N GLU A 3 10.14 27.56 -21.16
CA GLU A 3 9.07 26.82 -20.48
C GLU A 3 9.51 26.56 -19.02
N LEU A 4 8.64 26.83 -18.04
CA LEU A 4 8.95 26.72 -16.60
C LEU A 4 9.52 25.33 -16.20
N ASN A 5 9.14 24.26 -16.91
CA ASN A 5 9.73 22.94 -16.76
C ASN A 5 11.23 22.89 -17.11
N ALA A 6 11.69 23.66 -18.08
CA ALA A 6 13.08 23.66 -18.52
C ALA A 6 14.03 24.27 -17.48
N ASP A 7 13.60 25.33 -16.78
CA ASP A 7 14.40 25.97 -15.73
C ASP A 7 14.57 25.03 -14.52
N ILE A 8 13.47 24.44 -14.05
CA ILE A 8 13.48 23.49 -12.94
C ILE A 8 14.25 22.23 -13.32
N ALA A 9 14.03 21.67 -14.52
CA ALA A 9 14.77 20.51 -15.01
C ALA A 9 16.27 20.80 -15.08
N THR A 10 16.68 21.99 -15.55
CA THR A 10 18.08 22.39 -15.60
C THR A 10 18.69 22.50 -14.20
N ALA A 11 17.97 23.15 -13.27
CA ALA A 11 18.43 23.30 -11.89
C ALA A 11 18.58 21.94 -11.19
N LEU A 12 17.61 21.04 -11.36
CA LEU A 12 17.62 19.70 -10.78
C LEU A 12 18.69 18.80 -11.44
N ALA A 13 18.87 18.86 -12.76
CA ALA A 13 19.96 18.14 -13.44
C ALA A 13 21.34 18.60 -12.94
N GLY A 14 21.50 19.91 -12.73
CA GLY A 14 22.70 20.46 -12.09
C GLY A 14 22.89 19.97 -10.66
N ALA A 15 21.80 19.81 -9.89
CA ALA A 15 21.85 19.27 -8.53
C ALA A 15 22.24 17.79 -8.53
N SER A 16 21.63 16.95 -9.38
CA SER A 16 21.99 15.54 -9.58
C SER A 16 23.46 15.38 -9.98
N THR A 17 23.98 16.23 -10.86
CA THR A 17 25.40 16.17 -11.25
C THR A 17 26.34 16.40 -10.06
N ARG A 18 25.99 17.34 -9.17
CA ARG A 18 26.81 17.71 -8.00
C ARG A 18 26.64 16.77 -6.80
N ARG A 19 25.46 16.17 -6.66
CA ARG A 19 25.05 15.35 -5.50
C ARG A 19 24.46 14.02 -5.99
N ARG A 20 25.32 13.25 -6.65
CA ARG A 20 25.04 11.87 -7.07
C ARG A 20 25.68 10.91 -6.07
N PHE A 21 25.05 9.76 -5.91
CA PHE A 21 25.64 8.63 -5.21
C PHE A 21 25.79 7.44 -6.16
N ASP A 22 26.90 6.72 -6.05
CA ASP A 22 27.11 5.41 -6.63
C ASP A 22 27.15 4.39 -5.48
N PRO A 23 26.23 3.42 -5.45
CA PRO A 23 26.07 2.53 -4.31
C PRO A 23 27.29 1.63 -4.09
N PHE A 24 28.11 1.36 -5.10
CA PHE A 24 29.30 0.52 -4.96
C PHE A 24 30.59 1.31 -4.71
N VAL A 25 30.52 2.64 -4.75
CA VAL A 25 31.62 3.53 -4.39
C VAL A 25 31.37 4.18 -3.03
N ASP A 26 30.14 4.64 -2.78
CA ASP A 26 29.79 5.44 -1.60
C ASP A 26 29.32 4.62 -0.40
N ILE A 27 29.13 3.31 -0.56
CA ILE A 27 28.82 2.38 0.53
C ILE A 27 29.95 1.37 0.63
N ASP A 28 30.63 1.37 1.78
CA ASP A 28 31.53 0.28 2.14
C ASP A 28 30.68 -0.90 2.65
N TRP A 29 30.23 -1.72 1.70
CA TRP A 29 29.33 -2.84 1.99
C TRP A 29 29.95 -3.87 2.95
N ASP A 30 31.27 -3.99 2.97
CA ASP A 30 32.01 -4.99 3.74
C ASP A 30 32.54 -4.47 5.08
N ALA A 31 32.30 -3.19 5.39
CA ALA A 31 32.57 -2.62 6.70
C ALA A 31 31.89 -3.44 7.82
N PRO A 32 32.58 -3.78 8.92
CA PRO A 32 32.02 -4.61 10.00
C PRO A 32 30.70 -4.08 10.58
N GLU A 33 30.53 -2.76 10.68
CA GLU A 33 29.31 -2.11 11.15
C GLU A 33 28.10 -2.30 10.20
N ASN A 34 28.36 -2.58 8.92
CA ASN A 34 27.35 -2.80 7.89
C ASN A 34 26.95 -4.28 7.75
N ALA A 35 27.52 -5.17 8.57
CA ALA A 35 27.13 -6.58 8.58
C ALA A 35 25.63 -6.74 8.90
N VAL A 36 24.94 -7.53 8.08
CA VAL A 36 23.52 -7.88 8.25
C VAL A 36 23.40 -9.07 9.20
N ALA A 37 23.68 -8.83 10.49
CA ALA A 37 23.69 -9.89 11.50
C ALA A 37 22.28 -10.42 11.82
N ASP A 38 22.18 -11.74 12.00
CA ASP A 38 20.94 -12.47 12.22
C ASP A 38 20.34 -12.26 13.62
N ASP A 39 21.17 -11.84 14.58
CA ASP A 39 20.85 -11.65 15.99
C ASP A 39 20.80 -10.16 16.41
N ASP A 40 20.93 -9.25 15.45
CA ASP A 40 20.89 -7.81 15.71
C ASP A 40 19.47 -7.38 16.17
N ARG A 41 19.39 -6.93 17.42
CA ARG A 41 18.13 -6.50 18.06
C ARG A 41 17.50 -5.27 17.40
N ARG A 42 18.26 -4.50 16.62
CA ARG A 42 17.77 -3.35 15.84
C ARG A 42 16.81 -3.76 14.72
N TRP A 43 16.73 -5.04 14.38
CA TRP A 43 15.72 -5.54 13.45
C TRP A 43 14.30 -5.61 14.02
N GLN A 44 14.11 -5.48 15.33
CA GLN A 44 12.76 -5.50 15.90
C GLN A 44 11.91 -4.40 15.29
N LEU A 45 10.67 -4.74 14.92
CA LEU A 45 9.70 -3.81 14.39
C LEU A 45 9.31 -2.74 15.42
N ASP A 46 9.32 -1.48 14.97
CA ASP A 46 8.88 -0.32 15.74
C ASP A 46 7.36 -0.08 15.53
N PRO A 47 6.54 0.09 16.59
CA PRO A 47 5.12 0.38 16.45
C PRO A 47 4.78 1.67 15.72
N ASP A 48 5.68 2.66 15.65
CA ASP A 48 5.44 3.91 14.91
C ASP A 48 5.67 3.74 13.39
N ILE A 49 6.34 2.66 12.98
CA ILE A 49 6.72 2.40 11.58
C ILE A 49 5.96 1.19 11.01
N ALA A 50 5.77 0.15 11.82
CA ALA A 50 5.27 -1.14 11.40
C ALA A 50 4.00 -1.52 12.19
N PRO A 51 2.80 -1.54 11.55
CA PRO A 51 1.55 -1.77 12.26
C PRO A 51 1.44 -3.10 13.01
N LEU A 52 2.20 -4.11 12.59
CA LEU A 52 2.26 -5.40 13.30
C LEU A 52 2.86 -5.25 14.69
N ALA A 53 3.84 -4.36 14.87
CA ALA A 53 4.49 -4.13 16.16
C ALA A 53 3.53 -3.54 17.21
N ALA A 54 2.48 -2.84 16.77
CA ALA A 54 1.42 -2.34 17.65
C ALA A 54 0.45 -3.43 18.15
N THR A 55 0.65 -4.70 17.79
CA THR A 55 -0.23 -5.81 18.19
C THR A 55 0.31 -6.56 19.41
N GLU A 56 -0.59 -6.94 20.31
CA GLU A 56 -0.28 -7.82 21.45
C GLU A 56 0.34 -9.14 21.00
N TRP A 57 -0.14 -9.69 19.89
CA TRP A 57 0.40 -10.92 19.32
C TRP A 57 1.89 -10.82 19.00
N TYR A 58 2.34 -9.69 18.44
CA TYR A 58 3.75 -9.46 18.15
C TYR A 58 4.59 -9.33 19.44
N ALA A 59 4.07 -8.60 20.44
CA ALA A 59 4.75 -8.43 21.73
C ALA A 59 5.02 -9.75 22.45
N GLN A 60 4.15 -10.76 22.25
CA GLN A 60 4.27 -12.10 22.83
C GLN A 60 5.22 -13.03 22.08
N GLN A 61 5.77 -12.62 20.92
CA GLN A 61 6.68 -13.46 20.16
C GLN A 61 8.09 -13.48 20.77
N PRO A 62 8.81 -14.62 20.68
CA PRO A 62 10.23 -14.69 21.04
C PRO A 62 11.06 -13.62 20.32
N LEU A 63 12.17 -13.19 20.93
CA LEU A 63 13.02 -12.14 20.37
C LEU A 63 13.54 -12.52 18.97
N GLU A 64 13.95 -13.77 18.80
CA GLU A 64 14.47 -14.34 17.57
C GLU A 64 13.42 -14.25 16.46
N GLN A 65 12.16 -14.55 16.80
CA GLN A 65 11.04 -14.48 15.87
C GLN A 65 10.72 -13.03 15.48
N ARG A 66 10.85 -12.09 16.42
CA ARG A 66 10.65 -10.65 16.16
C ARG A 66 11.75 -10.09 15.25
N ILE A 67 13.00 -10.46 15.49
CA ILE A 67 14.16 -10.12 14.63
C ILE A 67 13.96 -10.70 13.23
N ALA A 68 13.63 -11.99 13.12
CA ALA A 68 13.40 -12.64 11.83
C ALA A 68 12.25 -12.00 11.04
N MET A 69 11.15 -11.62 11.70
CA MET A 69 10.05 -10.89 11.07
C MET A 69 10.50 -9.53 10.54
N GLY A 70 11.28 -8.78 11.32
CA GLY A 70 11.77 -7.48 10.93
C GLY A 70 12.75 -7.52 9.76
N ARG A 71 13.75 -8.41 9.81
CA ARG A 71 14.67 -8.65 8.69
C ARG A 71 13.92 -8.98 7.40
N TRP A 72 13.00 -9.93 7.47
CA TRP A 72 12.21 -10.35 6.32
C TRP A 72 11.35 -9.19 5.79
N LEU A 73 10.69 -8.45 6.68
CA LEU A 73 9.81 -7.35 6.29
C LEU A 73 10.60 -6.23 5.62
N THR A 74 11.74 -5.83 6.18
CA THR A 74 12.64 -4.85 5.58
C THR A 74 13.11 -5.31 4.20
N ALA A 75 13.61 -6.54 4.07
CA ALA A 75 14.04 -7.07 2.78
C ALA A 75 12.90 -7.03 1.76
N ASN A 76 11.68 -7.40 2.16
CA ASN A 76 10.53 -7.36 1.26
C ASN A 76 10.12 -5.93 0.89
N ILE A 77 10.20 -4.97 1.81
CA ILE A 77 9.93 -3.55 1.53
C ILE A 77 10.91 -3.04 0.48
N LEU A 78 12.22 -3.25 0.66
CA LEU A 78 13.23 -2.83 -0.32
C LEU A 78 13.05 -3.56 -1.66
N LYS A 79 12.61 -4.82 -1.64
CA LYS A 79 12.26 -5.56 -2.85
C LYS A 79 11.02 -5.00 -3.55
N VAL A 80 10.04 -4.49 -2.82
CA VAL A 80 8.89 -3.76 -3.38
C VAL A 80 9.38 -2.45 -4.01
N THR A 81 10.24 -1.71 -3.30
CA THR A 81 10.80 -0.42 -3.77
C THR A 81 11.56 -0.61 -5.09
N LEU A 82 12.52 -1.52 -5.16
CA LEU A 82 13.27 -1.73 -6.42
C LEU A 82 12.37 -2.23 -7.56
N GLN A 83 11.30 -2.99 -7.26
CA GLN A 83 10.34 -3.39 -8.29
C GLN A 83 9.49 -2.21 -8.77
N PHE A 84 9.18 -1.26 -7.89
CA PHE A 84 8.52 0.00 -8.24
C PHE A 84 9.42 0.86 -9.13
N GLU A 85 10.70 1.03 -8.79
CA GLU A 85 11.68 1.76 -9.60
C GLU A 85 11.84 1.14 -10.99
N MET A 86 11.85 -0.20 -11.09
CA MET A 86 11.82 -0.86 -12.39
C MET A 86 10.59 -0.49 -13.23
N MET A 87 9.43 -0.24 -12.60
CA MET A 87 8.25 0.26 -13.34
C MET A 87 8.41 1.72 -13.75
N LEU A 88 8.98 2.56 -12.87
CA LEU A 88 9.28 3.96 -13.17
C LEU A 88 10.22 4.08 -14.35
N ILE A 89 11.34 3.34 -14.33
CA ILE A 89 12.31 3.30 -15.43
C ILE A 89 11.62 3.00 -16.75
N ARG A 90 10.73 2.00 -16.81
CA ARG A 90 9.99 1.65 -18.04
C ARG A 90 9.14 2.80 -18.57
N GLY A 91 8.47 3.53 -17.70
CA GLY A 91 7.63 4.66 -18.10
C GLY A 91 8.45 5.89 -18.46
N VAL A 92 9.41 6.25 -17.61
CA VAL A 92 10.25 7.45 -17.76
C VAL A 92 11.16 7.34 -18.98
N ILE A 93 11.81 6.20 -19.23
CA ILE A 93 12.64 6.03 -20.43
C ILE A 93 11.80 6.13 -21.70
N HIS A 94 10.59 5.58 -21.70
CA HIS A 94 9.69 5.65 -22.84
C HIS A 94 9.23 7.09 -23.07
N HIS A 95 8.82 7.80 -22.02
CA HIS A 95 8.45 9.21 -22.11
C HIS A 95 9.62 10.08 -22.59
N ALA A 96 10.82 9.88 -22.05
CA ALA A 96 12.02 10.58 -22.47
C ALA A 96 12.28 10.42 -23.98
N GLY A 97 12.10 9.20 -24.52
CA GLY A 97 12.24 8.94 -25.96
C GLY A 97 11.28 9.71 -26.87
N THR A 98 10.21 10.32 -26.32
CA THR A 98 9.27 11.16 -27.08
C THR A 98 9.65 12.65 -27.10
N LEU A 99 10.66 13.05 -26.34
CA LEU A 99 11.05 14.45 -26.20
C LEU A 99 12.00 14.90 -27.33
N PRO A 100 11.92 16.18 -27.75
CA PRO A 100 12.77 16.70 -28.83
C PRO A 100 14.23 16.85 -28.40
N ASN A 101 15.13 16.91 -29.40
CA ASN A 101 16.54 17.23 -29.20
C ASN A 101 16.69 18.57 -28.45
N GLY A 102 17.64 18.63 -27.51
CA GLY A 102 17.89 19.82 -26.69
C GLY A 102 16.93 20.01 -25.52
N SER A 103 15.99 19.09 -25.28
CA SER A 103 15.07 19.16 -24.13
C SER A 103 15.82 19.10 -22.80
N ALA A 104 15.66 20.13 -21.96
CA ALA A 104 16.15 20.12 -20.58
C ALA A 104 15.44 19.06 -19.73
N VAL A 105 14.17 18.80 -20.01
CA VAL A 105 13.39 17.73 -19.36
C VAL A 105 14.01 16.38 -19.68
N PHE A 106 14.34 16.11 -20.95
CA PHE A 106 15.03 14.86 -21.33
C PHE A 106 16.31 14.67 -20.50
N ARG A 107 17.16 15.70 -20.45
CA ARG A 107 18.41 15.65 -19.69
C ARG A 107 18.17 15.31 -18.21
N TYR A 108 17.19 15.95 -17.57
CA TYR A 108 16.87 15.67 -16.18
C TYR A 108 16.33 14.24 -15.99
N LEU A 109 15.41 13.78 -16.85
CA LEU A 109 14.88 12.41 -16.77
C LEU A 109 15.98 11.36 -16.90
N LEU A 110 17.03 11.61 -17.69
CA LEU A 110 18.17 10.69 -17.78
C LEU A 110 19.05 10.69 -16.52
N HIS A 111 19.13 11.81 -15.80
CA HIS A 111 19.75 11.83 -14.47
C HIS A 111 18.92 11.03 -13.47
N GLU A 112 17.60 11.24 -13.43
CA GLU A 112 16.68 10.47 -12.60
C GLU A 112 16.79 8.98 -12.88
N LEU A 113 16.74 8.56 -14.15
CA LEU A 113 16.93 7.15 -14.54
C LEU A 113 18.28 6.56 -14.11
N THR A 114 19.34 7.37 -14.04
CA THR A 114 20.65 6.92 -13.57
C THR A 114 20.62 6.66 -12.06
N GLU A 115 20.08 7.61 -11.29
CA GLU A 115 19.89 7.50 -9.84
C GLU A 115 18.99 6.28 -9.52
N GLU A 116 17.93 6.07 -10.30
CA GLU A 116 17.03 4.92 -10.12
C GLU A 116 17.67 3.57 -10.46
N CYS A 117 18.59 3.52 -11.44
CA CYS A 117 19.39 2.31 -11.66
C CYS A 117 20.28 1.99 -10.45
N HIS A 118 20.88 3.01 -9.85
CA HIS A 118 21.67 2.89 -8.65
C HIS A 118 20.82 2.46 -7.43
N HIS A 119 19.62 3.00 -7.28
CA HIS A 119 18.68 2.56 -6.24
C HIS A 119 18.34 1.07 -6.37
N ILE A 120 18.01 0.60 -7.58
CA ILE A 120 17.71 -0.81 -7.84
C ILE A 120 18.90 -1.69 -7.46
N GLN A 121 20.10 -1.31 -7.86
CA GLN A 121 21.34 -2.04 -7.53
C GLN A 121 21.56 -2.09 -6.02
N MET A 122 21.46 -0.93 -5.35
CA MET A 122 21.62 -0.79 -3.91
C MET A 122 20.63 -1.65 -3.13
N PHE A 123 19.35 -1.59 -3.47
CA PHE A 123 18.32 -2.37 -2.80
C PHE A 123 18.44 -3.86 -3.10
N GLN A 124 18.82 -4.23 -4.32
CA GLN A 124 19.06 -5.64 -4.64
C GLN A 124 20.25 -6.20 -3.87
N GLU A 125 21.35 -5.45 -3.75
CA GLU A 125 22.52 -5.87 -2.97
C GLU A 125 22.18 -6.03 -1.49
N PHE A 126 21.44 -5.08 -0.92
CA PHE A 126 20.96 -5.21 0.45
C PHE A 126 20.10 -6.48 0.62
N VAL A 127 19.14 -6.73 -0.28
CA VAL A 127 18.30 -7.93 -0.24
C VAL A 127 19.16 -9.20 -0.33
N ASN A 128 20.17 -9.24 -1.20
CA ASN A 128 21.10 -10.37 -1.30
C ASN A 128 21.79 -10.64 0.04
N ARG A 129 22.31 -9.60 0.70
CA ARG A 129 22.99 -9.71 2.00
C ARG A 129 22.09 -10.18 3.13
N THR A 130 20.78 -9.97 3.04
CA THR A 130 19.84 -10.54 4.01
C THR A 130 19.67 -12.06 3.88
N GLY A 131 20.03 -12.65 2.74
CA GLY A 131 19.78 -14.06 2.42
C GLY A 131 18.29 -14.44 2.30
N ALA A 132 17.37 -13.47 2.38
CA ALA A 132 15.94 -13.73 2.40
C ALA A 132 15.36 -13.84 0.98
N ASP A 133 14.65 -14.94 0.70
CA ASP A 133 13.83 -15.07 -0.52
C ASP A 133 12.49 -14.36 -0.34
N VAL A 134 12.50 -13.04 -0.60
CA VAL A 134 11.33 -12.18 -0.50
C VAL A 134 10.69 -11.95 -1.88
N PRO A 135 9.36 -12.08 -2.02
CA PRO A 135 8.72 -11.95 -3.32
C PRO A 135 8.62 -10.49 -3.82
N GLY A 136 8.73 -9.51 -2.92
CA GLY A 136 8.46 -8.09 -3.17
C GLY A 136 6.97 -7.82 -3.27
N MET A 137 6.59 -7.10 -4.34
CA MET A 137 5.21 -6.79 -4.71
C MET A 137 4.34 -8.04 -4.78
N ARG A 138 3.04 -7.84 -4.58
CA ARG A 138 2.03 -8.89 -4.74
C ARG A 138 2.02 -9.41 -6.17
N ARG A 139 1.62 -10.68 -6.32
CA ARG A 139 1.64 -11.40 -7.62
C ARG A 139 0.97 -10.63 -8.77
N GLY A 140 -0.19 -10.01 -8.51
CA GLY A 140 -0.89 -9.20 -9.51
C GLY A 140 -0.07 -7.98 -9.93
N SER A 141 0.46 -7.23 -8.97
CA SER A 141 1.29 -6.04 -9.20
C SER A 141 2.59 -6.38 -9.92
N ARG A 142 3.22 -7.53 -9.64
CA ARG A 142 4.39 -7.99 -10.41
C ARG A 142 4.09 -8.30 -11.88
N PHE A 143 2.86 -8.71 -12.17
CA PHE A 143 2.43 -9.03 -13.53
C PHE A 143 1.97 -7.79 -14.29
N PHE A 144 1.07 -6.99 -13.70
CA PHE A 144 0.49 -5.82 -14.35
C PHE A 144 1.36 -4.56 -14.24
N GLY A 145 2.19 -4.46 -13.21
CA GLY A 145 3.06 -3.31 -12.95
C GLY A 145 3.98 -2.95 -14.13
N PRO A 146 4.74 -3.90 -14.71
CA PRO A 146 5.56 -3.64 -15.89
C PRO A 146 4.76 -3.11 -17.09
N ILE A 147 3.54 -3.62 -17.28
CA ILE A 147 2.64 -3.19 -18.36
C ILE A 147 2.16 -1.76 -18.12
N LEU A 148 1.77 -1.43 -16.87
CA LEU A 148 1.37 -0.09 -16.49
C LEU A 148 2.52 0.91 -16.64
N GLY A 149 3.75 0.54 -16.26
CA GLY A 149 4.94 1.37 -16.48
C GLY A 149 5.13 1.70 -17.96
N PHE A 150 5.09 0.68 -18.83
CA PHE A 150 5.20 0.87 -20.28
C PHE A 150 4.10 1.76 -20.86
N ILE A 151 2.82 1.46 -20.56
CA ILE A 151 1.68 2.27 -21.05
C ILE A 151 1.77 3.70 -20.51
N GLY A 152 2.19 3.87 -19.25
CA GLY A 152 2.39 5.16 -18.61
C GLY A 152 3.33 6.07 -19.38
N GLY A 153 4.34 5.53 -20.06
CA GLY A 153 5.24 6.30 -20.90
C GLY A 153 4.54 7.11 -22.02
N TYR A 154 3.41 6.61 -22.55
CA TYR A 154 2.60 7.32 -23.55
C TYR A 154 1.64 8.35 -22.93
N ALA A 155 1.45 8.28 -21.60
CA ALA A 155 0.49 9.06 -20.85
C ALA A 155 1.18 9.73 -19.66
N ASP A 156 2.04 10.70 -19.96
CA ASP A 156 2.93 11.39 -19.04
C ASP A 156 2.24 11.86 -17.73
N ILE A 157 1.03 12.40 -17.78
CA ILE A 157 0.30 12.81 -16.57
C ILE A 157 -0.02 11.59 -15.67
N PHE A 158 -0.45 10.47 -16.24
CA PHE A 158 -0.66 9.24 -15.46
C PHE A 158 0.65 8.68 -14.91
N LEU A 159 1.72 8.74 -15.70
CA LEU A 159 3.06 8.35 -15.27
C LEU A 159 3.50 9.15 -14.04
N PHE A 160 3.52 10.48 -14.11
CA PHE A 160 3.99 11.31 -12.99
C PHE A 160 3.03 11.32 -11.79
N ILE A 161 1.73 11.07 -11.99
CA ILE A 161 0.83 10.75 -10.87
C ILE A 161 1.27 9.44 -10.20
N GLY A 162 1.59 8.40 -10.98
CA GLY A 162 2.10 7.13 -10.50
C GLY A 162 3.43 7.27 -9.73
N VAL A 163 4.36 8.05 -10.27
CA VAL A 163 5.64 8.45 -9.64
C VAL A 163 5.38 9.01 -8.25
N LEU A 164 4.61 10.10 -8.13
CA LEU A 164 4.28 10.70 -6.83
C LEU A 164 3.56 9.73 -5.88
N CYS A 165 2.68 8.88 -6.41
CA CYS A 165 1.93 7.92 -5.60
C CYS A 165 2.80 6.80 -5.04
N GLY A 166 4.00 6.55 -5.58
CA GLY A 166 4.94 5.58 -5.02
C GLY A 166 6.07 6.24 -4.23
N GLU A 167 6.69 7.29 -4.77
CA GLU A 167 7.85 7.94 -4.14
C GLU A 167 7.49 8.59 -2.80
N GLN A 168 6.37 9.32 -2.71
CA GLN A 168 6.05 10.05 -1.47
C GLN A 168 5.68 9.13 -0.30
N PRO A 169 4.88 8.05 -0.46
CA PRO A 169 4.69 7.09 0.62
C PRO A 169 5.97 6.39 1.06
N LEU A 170 6.89 6.07 0.13
CA LEU A 170 8.21 5.54 0.48
C LEU A 170 9.02 6.56 1.26
N HIS A 171 9.03 7.82 0.81
CA HIS A 171 9.70 8.92 1.48
C HIS A 171 9.18 9.11 2.91
N PHE A 172 7.85 9.02 3.11
CA PHE A 172 7.24 9.03 4.44
C PHE A 172 7.76 7.87 5.32
N GLN A 173 7.71 6.64 4.80
CA GLN A 173 8.14 5.45 5.53
C GLN A 173 9.62 5.51 5.93
N GLN A 174 10.49 5.90 5.00
CA GLN A 174 11.92 6.06 5.26
C GLN A 174 12.20 7.23 6.21
N THR A 175 11.47 8.34 6.10
CA THR A 175 11.60 9.46 7.04
C THR A 175 11.25 9.04 8.47
N LEU A 176 10.21 8.21 8.67
CA LEU A 176 9.89 7.68 10.00
C LEU A 176 11.03 6.80 10.54
N GLN A 177 11.60 5.94 9.70
CA GLN A 177 12.76 5.12 10.05
C GLN A 177 13.95 5.99 10.49
N HIS A 178 14.25 7.08 9.77
CA HIS A 178 15.34 8.01 10.10
C HIS A 178 15.10 8.81 11.37
N ARG A 179 13.85 9.16 11.70
CA ARG A 179 13.53 9.83 12.97
C ARG A 179 13.85 8.94 14.19
N GLY A 180 13.88 7.62 14.01
CA GLY A 180 14.31 6.64 15.00
C GLY A 180 15.75 6.13 14.81
N ALA A 181 16.63 6.86 14.10
CA ALA A 181 17.92 6.37 13.59
C ALA A 181 18.85 5.64 14.59
N THR A 182 18.73 5.88 15.90
CA THR A 182 19.49 5.14 16.93
C THR A 182 19.08 3.67 17.07
N ALA A 183 17.93 3.26 16.52
CA ALA A 183 17.36 1.92 16.63
C ALA A 183 17.41 1.10 15.32
N VAL A 184 18.10 1.59 14.28
CA VAL A 184 18.10 0.99 12.93
C VAL A 184 19.49 0.41 12.60
N PRO A 185 19.59 -0.75 11.92
CA PRO A 185 20.89 -1.28 11.44
C PRO A 185 21.62 -0.28 10.54
N ALA A 186 22.95 -0.18 10.68
CA ALA A 186 23.74 0.88 10.05
C ALA A 186 23.65 0.86 8.52
N LEU A 187 23.79 -0.32 7.91
CA LEU A 187 23.67 -0.47 6.46
C LEU A 187 22.29 -0.02 5.96
N LEU A 188 21.22 -0.42 6.66
CA LEU A 188 19.86 -0.02 6.30
C LEU A 188 19.69 1.51 6.38
N ASN A 189 20.26 2.12 7.42
CA ASN A 189 20.24 3.57 7.59
C ASN A 189 21.00 4.29 6.46
N ARG A 190 22.18 3.79 6.06
CA ARG A 190 22.97 4.33 4.94
C ARG A 190 22.18 4.28 3.62
N VAL A 191 21.66 3.09 3.30
CA VAL A 191 20.92 2.80 2.07
C VAL A 191 19.68 3.68 1.96
N THR A 192 18.87 3.80 3.02
CA THR A 192 17.66 4.64 2.97
C THR A 192 17.99 6.13 3.05
N ALA A 193 19.12 6.55 3.64
CA ALA A 193 19.53 7.96 3.66
C ALA A 193 19.91 8.46 2.26
N ILE A 194 20.65 7.64 1.50
CA ILE A 194 21.03 7.93 0.12
C ILE A 194 19.75 8.09 -0.72
N HIS A 195 18.89 7.08 -0.72
CA HIS A 195 17.63 7.11 -1.46
C HIS A 195 16.78 8.33 -1.09
N LEU A 196 16.57 8.61 0.20
CA LEU A 196 15.76 9.77 0.65
C LEU A 196 16.29 11.12 0.11
N ALA A 197 17.62 11.26 0.00
CA ALA A 197 18.25 12.48 -0.48
C ALA A 197 18.11 12.68 -2.01
N GLU A 198 18.09 11.59 -2.78
CA GLU A 198 17.92 11.61 -4.23
C GLU A 198 16.43 11.77 -4.61
N GLU A 199 15.55 10.97 -4.00
CA GLU A 199 14.08 11.01 -4.18
C GLU A 199 13.47 12.39 -3.91
N ALA A 200 14.07 13.18 -3.01
CA ALA A 200 13.62 14.54 -2.75
C ALA A 200 13.59 15.41 -4.02
N ARG A 201 14.49 15.13 -4.99
CA ARG A 201 14.57 15.80 -6.30
C ARG A 201 13.54 15.26 -7.28
N HIS A 202 13.36 13.94 -7.36
CA HIS A 202 12.37 13.28 -8.22
C HIS A 202 10.95 13.75 -7.91
N ILE A 203 10.60 13.73 -6.62
CA ILE A 203 9.33 14.28 -6.11
C ILE A 203 9.16 15.75 -6.50
N ALA A 204 10.23 16.55 -6.41
CA ALA A 204 10.17 17.97 -6.72
C ALA A 204 9.93 18.20 -8.22
N PHE A 205 10.61 17.45 -9.10
CA PHE A 205 10.38 17.50 -10.53
C PHE A 205 8.94 17.08 -10.87
N ALA A 206 8.51 15.90 -10.43
CA ALA A 206 7.18 15.35 -10.73
C ALA A 206 6.06 16.30 -10.28
N SER A 207 6.20 16.92 -9.11
CA SER A 207 5.24 17.90 -8.59
C SER A 207 5.12 19.14 -9.48
N HIS A 208 6.24 19.72 -9.91
CA HIS A 208 6.24 20.89 -10.78
C HIS A 208 5.78 20.57 -12.21
N TYR A 209 6.20 19.41 -12.73
CA TYR A 209 5.78 18.91 -14.03
C TYR A 209 4.26 18.76 -14.10
N LEU A 210 3.67 18.08 -13.09
CA LEU A 210 2.23 17.91 -13.00
C LEU A 210 1.48 19.23 -12.85
N ALA A 211 1.97 20.17 -12.01
CA ALA A 211 1.33 21.46 -11.81
C ALA A 211 1.14 22.22 -13.13
N GLN A 212 2.15 22.21 -14.00
CA GLN A 212 2.07 22.85 -15.32
C GLN A 212 1.15 22.08 -16.28
N ARG A 213 1.32 20.76 -16.37
CA ARG A 213 0.57 19.95 -17.36
C ARG A 213 -0.91 19.89 -17.03
N ILE A 214 -1.27 19.75 -15.75
CA ILE A 214 -2.68 19.68 -15.30
C ILE A 214 -3.40 21.02 -15.48
N ALA A 215 -2.70 22.16 -15.42
CA ALA A 215 -3.30 23.48 -15.67
C ALA A 215 -3.85 23.62 -17.10
N ALA A 216 -3.24 22.95 -18.08
CA ALA A 216 -3.65 22.96 -19.48
C ALA A 216 -4.69 21.90 -19.85
N VAL A 217 -5.14 21.06 -18.89
CA VAL A 217 -6.01 19.91 -19.16
C VAL A 217 -7.49 20.29 -19.10
N GLY A 218 -8.27 19.87 -20.11
CA GLY A 218 -9.72 20.00 -20.14
C GLY A 218 -10.46 19.22 -19.05
N SER A 219 -11.67 19.66 -18.70
CA SER A 219 -12.46 19.17 -17.55
C SER A 219 -12.68 17.65 -17.52
N PHE A 220 -12.91 17.01 -18.67
CA PHE A 220 -13.14 15.56 -18.75
C PHE A 220 -11.90 14.75 -18.31
N ARG A 221 -10.74 15.02 -18.91
CA ARG A 221 -9.47 14.36 -18.55
C ARG A 221 -9.07 14.68 -17.11
N ARG A 222 -9.32 15.92 -16.67
CA ARG A 222 -9.12 16.32 -15.27
C ARG A 222 -9.97 15.48 -14.31
N GLY A 223 -11.23 15.21 -14.65
CA GLY A 223 -12.11 14.31 -13.90
C GLY A 223 -11.57 12.88 -13.84
N LEU A 224 -11.03 12.37 -14.95
CA LEU A 224 -10.38 11.06 -14.99
C LEU A 224 -9.17 10.99 -14.06
N TYR A 225 -8.29 12.01 -14.07
CA TYR A 225 -7.15 12.07 -13.15
C TYR A 225 -7.60 12.17 -11.69
N ALA A 226 -8.64 12.95 -11.39
CA ALA A 226 -9.21 13.07 -10.05
C ALA A 226 -9.72 11.73 -9.48
N VAL A 227 -10.18 10.82 -10.34
CA VAL A 227 -10.60 9.46 -9.97
C VAL A 227 -9.41 8.50 -9.88
N ALA A 228 -8.51 8.52 -10.85
CA ALA A 228 -7.40 7.59 -10.91
C ALA A 228 -6.35 7.82 -9.82
N PHE A 229 -6.08 9.07 -9.46
CA PHE A 229 -5.07 9.46 -8.48
C PHE A 229 -5.24 8.74 -7.13
N PRO A 230 -6.38 8.84 -6.41
CA PRO A 230 -6.55 8.13 -5.14
C PRO A 230 -6.49 6.60 -5.28
N ILE A 231 -6.87 6.05 -6.44
CA ILE A 231 -6.80 4.60 -6.70
C ILE A 231 -5.34 4.16 -6.81
N TYR A 232 -4.52 4.88 -7.58
CA TYR A 232 -3.08 4.60 -7.71
C TYR A 232 -2.38 4.73 -6.36
N LEU A 233 -2.66 5.80 -5.62
CA LEU A 233 -2.10 6.02 -4.29
C LEU A 233 -2.45 4.87 -3.35
N ARG A 234 -3.73 4.49 -3.27
CA ARG A 234 -4.16 3.42 -2.37
C ARG A 234 -3.55 2.07 -2.72
N TRP A 235 -3.39 1.80 -4.01
CA TRP A 235 -2.76 0.58 -4.50
C TRP A 235 -1.29 0.53 -4.11
N LEU A 236 -0.51 1.57 -4.41
CA LEU A 236 0.92 1.63 -4.15
C LEU A 236 1.26 1.64 -2.65
N ILE A 237 0.54 2.42 -1.84
CA ILE A 237 0.65 2.34 -0.36
C ILE A 237 0.38 0.91 0.13
N GLY A 238 -0.60 0.23 -0.49
CA GLY A 238 -0.95 -1.15 -0.16
C GLY A 238 0.13 -2.17 -0.50
N GLU A 239 0.99 -1.91 -1.48
CA GLU A 239 2.16 -2.75 -1.79
C GLU A 239 3.29 -2.51 -0.79
N MET A 240 3.49 -1.26 -0.33
CA MET A 240 4.61 -0.85 0.52
C MET A 240 4.38 -1.16 2.00
N ILE A 241 3.24 -0.73 2.55
CA ILE A 241 2.96 -0.85 3.99
C ILE A 241 2.49 -2.25 4.36
N THR A 242 1.81 -2.94 3.44
CA THR A 242 1.11 -4.18 3.76
C THR A 242 1.80 -5.39 3.12
N PRO A 243 2.50 -6.23 3.92
CA PRO A 243 3.27 -7.32 3.38
C PRO A 243 2.40 -8.35 2.65
N PRO A 244 2.99 -9.13 1.73
CA PRO A 244 2.27 -10.16 1.01
C PRO A 244 1.84 -11.30 1.95
N ARG A 245 0.82 -12.07 1.57
CA ARG A 245 0.32 -13.21 2.38
C ARG A 245 1.36 -14.30 2.64
N THR A 246 2.45 -14.35 1.85
CA THR A 246 3.61 -15.22 2.11
C THR A 246 4.25 -14.93 3.45
N PHE A 247 4.43 -13.66 3.80
CA PHE A 247 4.92 -13.23 5.12
C PHE A 247 4.09 -13.83 6.26
N ALA A 248 2.78 -13.59 6.20
CA ALA A 248 1.88 -14.05 7.24
C ALA A 248 1.81 -15.58 7.32
N ARG A 249 2.00 -16.31 6.22
CA ARG A 249 2.12 -17.77 6.23
C ARG A 249 3.42 -18.22 6.88
N GLN A 250 4.55 -17.64 6.48
CA GLN A 250 5.88 -17.98 6.96
C GLN A 250 5.99 -17.82 8.47
N PHE A 251 5.49 -16.70 9.00
CA PHE A 251 5.53 -16.41 10.44
C PHE A 251 4.26 -16.85 11.19
N ARG A 252 3.38 -17.62 10.54
CA ARG A 252 2.13 -18.15 11.11
C ARG A 252 1.26 -17.09 11.79
N ILE A 253 1.21 -15.88 11.21
CA ILE A 253 0.44 -14.75 11.73
C ILE A 253 -1.06 -15.05 11.57
N PRO A 254 -1.85 -15.07 12.66
CA PRO A 254 -3.29 -15.29 12.57
C PRO A 254 -3.98 -14.25 11.68
N ARG A 255 -5.00 -14.67 10.92
CA ARG A 255 -5.72 -13.77 9.98
C ARG A 255 -6.28 -12.54 10.67
N GLN A 256 -6.81 -12.71 11.87
CA GLN A 256 -7.37 -11.64 12.68
C GLN A 256 -6.30 -10.60 13.04
N VAL A 257 -5.11 -11.06 13.46
CA VAL A 257 -3.97 -10.20 13.81
C VAL A 257 -3.51 -9.46 12.56
N PHE A 258 -3.37 -10.16 11.44
CA PHE A 258 -2.96 -9.55 10.18
C PHE A 258 -3.96 -8.48 9.68
N LYS A 259 -5.26 -8.79 9.72
CA LYS A 259 -6.32 -7.82 9.38
C LYS A 259 -6.34 -6.64 10.36
N ALA A 260 -6.16 -6.87 11.66
CA ALA A 260 -6.11 -5.83 12.67
C ALA A 260 -4.90 -4.92 12.46
N ALA A 261 -3.73 -5.49 12.23
CA ALA A 261 -2.48 -4.77 11.98
C ALA A 261 -2.57 -3.89 10.72
N TYR A 262 -3.10 -4.37 9.60
CA TYR A 262 -2.93 -3.68 8.31
C TYR A 262 -4.21 -3.12 7.66
N TRP A 263 -5.41 -3.38 8.21
CA TRP A 263 -6.68 -2.88 7.63
C TRP A 263 -7.70 -2.37 8.65
N ARG A 264 -7.85 -3.04 9.79
CA ARG A 264 -8.99 -2.86 10.71
C ARG A 264 -8.64 -2.12 11.99
N GLY A 265 -7.37 -2.02 12.36
CA GLY A 265 -6.94 -1.30 13.56
C GLY A 265 -6.96 0.21 13.34
N ASP A 266 -7.21 0.96 14.41
CA ASP A 266 -7.17 2.43 14.39
C ASP A 266 -5.79 2.93 13.96
N HIS A 267 -4.75 2.31 14.51
CA HIS A 267 -3.35 2.55 14.13
C HIS A 267 -3.12 2.31 12.63
N SER A 268 -3.64 1.20 12.09
CA SER A 268 -3.53 0.88 10.65
C SER A 268 -4.21 1.91 9.75
N ARG A 269 -5.38 2.40 10.16
CA ARG A 269 -6.13 3.45 9.45
C ARG A 269 -5.40 4.78 9.51
N ARG A 270 -4.85 5.13 10.68
CA ARG A 270 -4.05 6.33 10.87
C ARG A 270 -2.81 6.31 9.98
N MET A 271 -2.04 5.22 10.01
CA MET A 271 -0.84 5.09 9.18
C MET A 271 -1.18 5.13 7.67
N MET A 272 -2.29 4.52 7.24
CA MET A 272 -2.78 4.63 5.86
C MET A 272 -3.13 6.07 5.48
N ALA A 273 -3.74 6.83 6.37
CA ALA A 273 -4.06 8.24 6.14
C ALA A 273 -2.81 9.14 6.20
N GLU A 274 -1.84 8.85 7.06
CA GLU A 274 -0.62 9.65 7.21
C GLU A 274 0.36 9.41 6.06
N SER A 275 0.54 8.16 5.62
CA SER A 275 1.35 7.83 4.43
C SER A 275 0.83 8.47 3.14
N ALA A 276 -0.47 8.80 3.09
CA ALA A 276 -1.09 9.51 1.98
C ALA A 276 -1.05 11.04 2.11
N ALA A 277 -0.55 11.60 3.23
CA ALA A 277 -0.76 13.01 3.57
C ALA A 277 -0.12 14.00 2.56
N ASP A 278 1.14 13.79 2.20
CA ASP A 278 1.84 14.66 1.25
C ASP A 278 1.24 14.55 -0.15
N VAL A 279 0.89 13.33 -0.59
CA VAL A 279 0.29 13.11 -1.91
C VAL A 279 -1.11 13.73 -1.97
N ARG A 280 -1.87 13.65 -0.87
CA ARG A 280 -3.17 14.30 -0.72
C ARG A 280 -3.05 15.81 -0.83
N ARG A 281 -1.99 16.41 -0.28
CA ARG A 281 -1.70 17.84 -0.46
C ARG A 281 -1.44 18.15 -1.92
N VAL A 282 -0.58 17.38 -2.60
CA VAL A 282 -0.32 17.59 -4.03
C VAL A 282 -1.61 17.48 -4.84
N ALA A 283 -2.46 16.49 -4.58
CA ALA A 283 -3.74 16.35 -5.26
C ALA A 283 -4.72 17.53 -4.99
N GLU A 284 -4.67 18.13 -3.80
CA GLU A 284 -5.41 19.36 -3.47
C GLU A 284 -4.84 20.56 -4.24
N ASP A 285 -3.52 20.76 -4.20
CA ASP A 285 -2.83 21.88 -4.87
C ASP A 285 -3.01 21.82 -6.41
N LEU A 286 -3.04 20.61 -6.97
CA LEU A 286 -3.35 20.37 -8.39
C LEU A 286 -4.84 20.56 -8.72
N GLY A 287 -5.70 20.72 -7.71
CA GLY A 287 -7.16 20.83 -7.81
C GLY A 287 -7.83 19.55 -8.34
N LEU A 288 -7.22 18.38 -8.10
CA LEU A 288 -7.76 17.07 -8.43
C LEU A 288 -8.60 16.48 -7.28
N ARG A 289 -8.58 17.11 -6.10
CA ARG A 289 -9.37 16.70 -4.93
C ARG A 289 -10.74 17.40 -4.86
N THR A 290 -11.53 17.25 -5.93
CA THR A 290 -12.90 17.80 -6.01
C THR A 290 -13.82 17.24 -4.91
N VAL A 291 -15.00 17.85 -4.72
CA VAL A 291 -16.01 17.37 -3.76
C VAL A 291 -16.34 15.89 -3.94
N TRP A 292 -16.47 15.44 -5.19
CA TRP A 292 -16.74 14.05 -5.52
C TRP A 292 -15.52 13.15 -5.36
N ALA A 293 -14.34 13.62 -5.79
CA ALA A 293 -13.12 12.84 -5.63
C ALA A 293 -12.87 12.54 -4.14
N ARG A 294 -13.09 13.50 -3.23
CA ARG A 294 -12.94 13.32 -1.77
C ARG A 294 -13.73 12.12 -1.22
N TRP A 295 -14.86 11.75 -1.81
CA TRP A 295 -15.57 10.53 -1.43
C TRP A 295 -14.76 9.26 -1.72
N ILE A 296 -14.05 9.21 -2.86
CA ILE A 296 -13.15 8.11 -3.21
C ILE A 296 -12.00 8.05 -2.21
N TRP A 297 -11.38 9.19 -1.86
CA TRP A 297 -10.32 9.25 -0.85
C TRP A 297 -10.77 8.68 0.50
N ARG A 298 -11.99 9.03 0.95
CA ARG A 298 -12.59 8.51 2.19
C ARG A 298 -12.87 7.02 2.12
N LEU A 299 -13.47 6.57 1.01
CA LEU A 299 -13.77 5.16 0.78
C LEU A 299 -12.51 4.29 0.80
N LEU A 300 -11.42 4.79 0.25
CA LEU A 300 -10.13 4.12 0.20
C LEU A 300 -9.35 4.22 1.53
N GLY A 301 -9.84 4.99 2.50
CA GLY A 301 -9.22 5.17 3.82
C GLY A 301 -7.94 6.01 3.80
N ILE A 302 -7.78 6.84 2.76
CA ILE A 302 -6.62 7.71 2.52
C ILE A 302 -6.99 9.19 2.53
N ASP A 303 -8.16 9.55 3.07
CA ASP A 303 -8.51 10.95 3.39
C ASP A 303 -8.07 11.30 4.82
N GLY A 304 -7.99 12.59 5.13
CA GLY A 304 -7.61 13.09 6.45
C GLY A 304 -6.99 14.49 6.40
N ARG A 305 -6.16 14.80 7.39
CA ARG A 305 -5.47 16.10 7.51
C ARG A 305 -4.68 16.44 6.24
N LEU A 306 -4.73 17.70 5.83
CA LEU A 306 -3.81 18.24 4.83
C LEU A 306 -2.57 18.80 5.56
N PRO A 307 -1.35 18.31 5.24
CA PRO A 307 -0.13 18.90 5.78
C PRO A 307 0.06 20.31 5.22
N ARG A 308 0.76 21.18 5.94
CA ARG A 308 1.09 22.57 5.55
C ARG A 308 2.29 22.61 4.60
N TYR A 309 3.21 21.68 4.77
CA TYR A 309 4.41 21.51 3.97
C TYR A 309 4.77 20.01 3.91
N ARG A 310 5.56 19.61 2.91
CA ARG A 310 5.98 18.22 2.71
C ARG A 310 6.71 17.68 3.94
N GLY A 311 6.29 16.52 4.44
CA GLY A 311 6.90 15.86 5.59
C GLY A 311 6.50 16.41 6.97
N GLU A 312 5.49 17.30 7.05
CA GLU A 312 4.99 17.81 8.33
C GLU A 312 4.49 16.65 9.23
N PRO A 313 5.11 16.43 10.41
CA PRO A 313 4.68 15.37 11.32
C PRO A 313 3.24 15.60 11.78
N ASP A 314 2.43 14.53 11.86
CA ASP A 314 1.15 14.63 12.54
C ASP A 314 1.36 14.63 14.06
N ARG A 315 1.01 15.74 14.70
CA ARG A 315 1.07 15.91 16.16
C ARG A 315 -0.30 15.71 16.82
N SER A 316 -1.32 15.29 16.06
CA SER A 316 -2.64 15.03 16.62
C SER A 316 -2.59 13.86 17.61
N ARG A 317 -3.29 14.01 18.75
CA ARG A 317 -3.33 12.95 19.77
C ARG A 317 -3.98 11.69 19.18
N PRO A 318 -3.42 10.48 19.41
CA PRO A 318 -4.09 9.26 19.02
C PRO A 318 -5.45 9.18 19.72
N LEU A 319 -6.52 9.05 18.94
CA LEU A 319 -7.88 8.90 19.47
C LEU A 319 -7.95 7.59 20.28
N THR A 320 -8.47 7.68 21.50
CA THR A 320 -8.50 6.58 22.47
C THR A 320 -9.51 5.49 22.07
N ARG A 321 -8.95 4.34 21.66
CA ARG A 321 -9.33 2.89 21.71
C ARG A 321 -10.78 2.35 21.82
N THR A 322 -11.86 3.10 22.07
CA THR A 322 -13.13 2.44 22.52
C THR A 322 -14.34 2.59 21.59
N VAL A 323 -14.30 3.48 20.59
CA VAL A 323 -15.52 3.84 19.82
C VAL A 323 -15.60 3.09 18.49
N GLN A 324 -14.47 2.78 17.83
CA GLN A 324 -14.48 2.41 16.40
C GLN A 324 -14.78 0.92 16.11
N PHE A 325 -14.42 0.01 17.02
CA PHE A 325 -14.79 -1.42 16.88
C PHE A 325 -16.31 -1.60 16.94
N ARG A 326 -16.99 -0.77 17.74
CA ARG A 326 -18.46 -0.70 17.76
C ARG A 326 -19.00 -0.18 16.43
N THR A 327 -18.42 0.86 15.84
CA THR A 327 -18.97 1.50 14.62
C THR A 327 -18.98 0.59 13.39
N VAL A 328 -17.91 -0.18 13.13
CA VAL A 328 -17.84 -1.08 11.95
C VAL A 328 -18.75 -2.29 12.12
N THR A 329 -18.77 -2.88 13.31
CA THR A 329 -19.66 -4.00 13.65
C THR A 329 -21.12 -3.56 13.55
N TRP A 330 -21.47 -2.40 14.11
CA TRP A 330 -22.81 -1.84 13.97
C TRP A 330 -23.15 -1.50 12.52
N ALA A 331 -22.25 -0.93 11.72
CA ALA A 331 -22.51 -0.63 10.33
C ALA A 331 -22.82 -1.90 9.49
N ARG A 332 -22.15 -3.03 9.77
CA ARG A 332 -22.40 -4.31 9.07
C ARG A 332 -23.66 -5.01 9.54
N VAL A 333 -23.97 -4.92 10.84
CA VAL A 333 -25.25 -5.38 11.40
C VAL A 333 -26.41 -4.56 10.83
N VAL A 334 -26.26 -3.24 10.76
CA VAL A 334 -27.23 -2.33 10.14
C VAL A 334 -27.37 -2.60 8.64
N ALA A 335 -26.28 -2.81 7.91
CA ALA A 335 -26.35 -3.18 6.49
C ALA A 335 -27.11 -4.50 6.28
N THR A 336 -26.86 -5.50 7.12
CA THR A 336 -27.62 -6.77 7.11
C THR A 336 -29.10 -6.54 7.40
N ALA A 337 -29.43 -5.69 8.39
CA ALA A 337 -30.81 -5.35 8.72
C ALA A 337 -31.51 -4.58 7.59
N ILE A 338 -30.82 -3.63 6.95
CA ILE A 338 -31.33 -2.90 5.77
C ILE A 338 -31.58 -3.87 4.62
N MET A 339 -30.65 -4.77 4.33
CA MET A 339 -30.82 -5.77 3.27
C MET A 339 -31.97 -6.74 3.57
N GLY A 340 -32.16 -7.12 4.84
CA GLY A 340 -33.32 -7.90 5.27
C GLY A 340 -34.63 -7.14 5.08
N GLY A 341 -34.66 -5.85 5.43
CA GLY A 341 -35.79 -4.96 5.19
C GLY A 341 -36.12 -4.81 3.70
N ILE A 342 -35.09 -4.63 2.85
CA ILE A 342 -35.24 -4.59 1.38
C ILE A 342 -35.81 -5.92 0.88
N ALA A 343 -35.32 -7.06 1.35
CA ALA A 343 -35.84 -8.36 0.95
C ALA A 343 -37.34 -8.52 1.28
N LEU A 344 -37.77 -8.06 2.46
CA LEU A 344 -39.18 -8.09 2.88
C LEU A 344 -40.06 -7.12 2.09
N ALA A 345 -39.57 -5.92 1.79
CA ALA A 345 -40.35 -4.88 1.12
C ALA A 345 -40.39 -5.04 -0.40
N ALA A 346 -39.29 -5.46 -1.02
CA ALA A 346 -39.14 -5.51 -2.47
C ALA A 346 -39.54 -6.86 -3.08
N THR A 347 -39.80 -7.90 -2.27
CA THR A 347 -40.14 -9.23 -2.79
C THR A 347 -41.25 -9.90 -1.98
N PRO A 348 -42.21 -10.60 -2.63
CA PRO A 348 -43.27 -11.35 -1.94
C PRO A 348 -42.75 -12.58 -1.18
N VAL A 349 -41.49 -12.97 -1.43
CA VAL A 349 -40.81 -14.13 -0.82
C VAL A 349 -39.73 -13.72 0.18
N GLY A 350 -39.72 -12.47 0.67
CA GLY A 350 -38.66 -11.92 1.52
C GLY A 350 -38.30 -12.76 2.74
N MET A 351 -39.27 -13.37 3.42
CA MET A 351 -39.03 -14.29 4.54
C MET A 351 -38.26 -15.54 4.12
N ARG A 352 -38.54 -16.09 2.93
CA ARG A 352 -37.81 -17.24 2.38
C ARG A 352 -36.38 -16.86 2.01
N ILE A 353 -36.17 -15.65 1.49
CA ILE A 353 -34.84 -15.10 1.20
C ILE A 353 -34.01 -14.98 2.48
N ILE A 354 -34.58 -14.42 3.55
CA ILE A 354 -33.89 -14.27 4.85
C ILE A 354 -33.55 -15.64 5.46
N ALA A 355 -34.50 -16.59 5.44
CA ALA A 355 -34.28 -17.93 5.97
C ALA A 355 -33.17 -18.67 5.21
N ALA A 356 -33.21 -18.62 3.87
CA ALA A 356 -32.18 -19.21 3.03
C ALA A 356 -30.81 -18.55 3.29
N ALA A 357 -30.78 -17.22 3.41
CA ALA A 357 -29.53 -16.50 3.66
C ALA A 357 -28.92 -16.82 5.03
N THR A 358 -29.77 -16.94 6.06
CA THR A 358 -29.35 -17.34 7.40
C THR A 358 -28.79 -18.75 7.41
N ALA A 359 -29.44 -19.69 6.72
CA ALA A 359 -28.95 -21.06 6.57
C ALA A 359 -27.60 -21.11 5.83
N GLY A 360 -27.45 -20.37 4.73
CA GLY A 360 -26.19 -20.27 4.00
C GLY A 360 -25.05 -19.71 4.86
N ALA A 361 -25.33 -18.66 5.63
CA ALA A 361 -24.37 -18.06 6.56
C ALA A 361 -23.99 -19.02 7.71
N ALA A 362 -24.94 -19.81 8.23
CA ALA A 362 -24.70 -20.83 9.24
C ALA A 362 -23.84 -22.00 8.72
N VAL A 363 -24.10 -22.49 7.50
CA VAL A 363 -23.27 -23.51 6.84
C VAL A 363 -21.83 -23.02 6.67
N TRP A 364 -21.66 -21.77 6.24
CA TRP A 364 -20.34 -21.14 6.12
C TRP A 364 -19.61 -21.04 7.47
N ALA A 365 -20.31 -20.60 8.52
CA ALA A 365 -19.79 -20.54 9.89
C ALA A 365 -19.39 -21.92 10.43
N ALA A 366 -20.23 -22.94 10.24
CA ALA A 366 -19.98 -24.30 10.71
C ALA A 366 -18.73 -24.91 10.05
N TYR A 367 -18.57 -24.74 8.74
CA TYR A 367 -17.36 -25.19 8.02
C TYR A 367 -16.09 -24.59 8.64
N HIS A 368 -16.08 -23.27 8.85
CA HIS A 368 -14.92 -22.57 9.41
C HIS A 368 -14.64 -22.95 10.88
N LEU A 369 -15.68 -23.15 11.69
CA LEU A 369 -15.54 -23.59 13.08
C LEU A 369 -15.01 -25.02 13.18
N LEU A 370 -15.53 -25.94 12.37
CA LEU A 370 -15.07 -27.34 12.33
C LEU A 370 -13.61 -27.42 11.90
N ARG A 371 -13.25 -26.68 10.85
CA ARG A 371 -11.89 -26.59 10.35
C ARG A 371 -10.91 -26.04 11.40
N ALA A 372 -11.32 -25.01 12.15
CA ALA A 372 -10.52 -24.48 13.25
C ALA A 372 -10.29 -25.52 14.36
N ARG A 373 -11.32 -26.32 14.69
CA ARG A 373 -11.20 -27.42 15.67
C ARG A 373 -10.30 -28.55 15.21
N LEU A 374 -10.26 -28.84 13.91
CA LEU A 374 -9.40 -29.87 13.31
C LEU A 374 -7.94 -29.41 13.11
N GLY A 375 -7.50 -28.34 13.77
CA GLY A 375 -6.13 -27.83 13.68
C GLY A 375 -5.81 -27.09 12.37
N GLY A 376 -6.81 -26.88 11.51
CA GLY A 376 -6.66 -26.06 10.32
C GLY A 376 -6.50 -24.60 10.69
N VAL A 377 -5.28 -24.05 10.65
CA VAL A 377 -5.03 -22.62 10.84
C VAL A 377 -5.83 -21.85 9.79
N VAL A 378 -6.90 -21.16 10.18
CA VAL A 378 -7.81 -20.48 9.23
C VAL A 378 -7.24 -19.16 8.67
N GLY A 379 -5.93 -18.95 8.80
CA GLY A 379 -5.22 -17.75 8.40
C GLY A 379 -4.25 -17.96 7.26
N ASN A 380 -4.51 -17.24 6.16
CA ASN A 380 -3.65 -17.14 4.97
C ASN A 380 -3.23 -18.46 4.32
N GLN A 381 -3.94 -19.57 4.57
CA GLN A 381 -3.68 -20.84 3.90
C GLN A 381 -3.88 -20.77 2.37
N PRO A 382 -3.23 -21.66 1.59
CA PRO A 382 -3.42 -21.76 0.14
C PRO A 382 -4.91 -21.94 -0.24
N PHE A 383 -5.19 -21.79 -1.53
CA PHE A 383 -6.53 -22.03 -2.06
C PHE A 383 -6.98 -23.46 -1.70
N GLU A 384 -8.24 -23.60 -1.30
CA GLU A 384 -8.81 -24.87 -0.89
C GLU A 384 -10.11 -25.14 -1.64
N TRP A 385 -10.12 -26.26 -2.37
CA TRP A 385 -11.28 -26.75 -3.09
C TRP A 385 -12.53 -26.91 -2.19
N PRO A 386 -12.43 -27.46 -0.96
CA PRO A 386 -13.60 -27.56 -0.08
C PRO A 386 -14.21 -26.20 0.25
N ARG A 387 -13.38 -25.17 0.49
CA ARG A 387 -13.86 -23.81 0.78
C ARG A 387 -14.60 -23.22 -0.42
N LEU A 388 -14.06 -23.41 -1.63
CA LEU A 388 -14.74 -22.96 -2.85
C LEU A 388 -16.06 -23.72 -3.06
N ALA A 389 -16.07 -25.04 -2.85
CA ALA A 389 -17.28 -25.86 -2.99
C ALA A 389 -18.38 -25.41 -2.04
N VAL A 390 -18.08 -25.18 -0.76
CA VAL A 390 -19.06 -24.63 0.21
C VAL A 390 -19.54 -23.25 -0.24
N TRP A 391 -18.65 -22.38 -0.73
CA TRP A 391 -19.04 -21.06 -1.25
C TRP A 391 -19.98 -21.17 -2.45
N ILE A 392 -19.67 -22.05 -3.42
CA ILE A 392 -20.50 -22.30 -4.59
C ILE A 392 -21.87 -22.85 -4.19
N ILE A 393 -21.93 -23.77 -3.22
CA ILE A 393 -23.19 -24.32 -2.71
C ILE A 393 -24.03 -23.20 -2.06
N VAL A 394 -23.41 -22.37 -1.19
CA VAL A 394 -24.09 -21.26 -0.52
C VAL A 394 -24.61 -20.22 -1.52
N CYS A 395 -23.78 -19.80 -2.48
CA CYS A 395 -24.19 -18.84 -3.52
C CYS A 395 -25.22 -19.43 -4.49
N GLY A 396 -25.03 -20.70 -4.89
CA GLY A 396 -25.93 -21.42 -5.78
C GLY A 396 -27.32 -21.60 -5.18
N ALA A 397 -27.41 -21.88 -3.88
CA ALA A 397 -28.68 -21.94 -3.16
C ALA A 397 -29.42 -20.60 -3.11
N MET A 398 -28.73 -19.46 -3.24
CA MET A 398 -29.35 -18.13 -3.24
C MET A 398 -30.00 -17.76 -4.57
N ILE A 399 -29.53 -18.33 -5.68
CA ILE A 399 -30.06 -18.06 -7.02
C ILE A 399 -31.57 -18.34 -7.09
N PRO A 400 -32.09 -19.54 -6.74
CA PRO A 400 -33.52 -19.82 -6.78
C PRO A 400 -34.32 -19.17 -5.64
N ALA A 401 -33.66 -18.77 -4.54
CA ALA A 401 -34.34 -18.20 -3.37
C ALA A 401 -34.65 -16.71 -3.51
N GLY A 402 -33.73 -15.93 -4.09
CA GLY A 402 -33.86 -14.46 -4.13
C GLY A 402 -32.92 -13.73 -5.09
N GLY A 403 -32.28 -14.44 -6.02
CA GLY A 403 -31.36 -13.85 -7.00
C GLY A 403 -30.27 -12.97 -6.36
N LEU A 404 -30.06 -11.77 -6.93
CA LEU A 404 -29.06 -10.81 -6.45
C LEU A 404 -29.34 -10.29 -5.03
N ILE A 405 -30.61 -10.15 -4.65
CA ILE A 405 -30.99 -9.68 -3.30
C ILE A 405 -30.61 -10.75 -2.25
N GLY A 406 -30.90 -12.02 -2.54
CA GLY A 406 -30.49 -13.14 -1.67
C GLY A 406 -28.98 -13.29 -1.56
N LEU A 407 -28.26 -13.15 -2.68
CA LEU A 407 -26.79 -13.19 -2.69
C LEU A 407 -26.18 -12.06 -1.85
N ALA A 408 -26.66 -10.82 -2.03
CA ALA A 408 -26.19 -9.67 -1.28
C ALA A 408 -26.49 -9.79 0.23
N LEU A 409 -27.65 -10.35 0.60
CA LEU A 409 -28.02 -10.61 1.99
C LEU A 409 -27.13 -11.68 2.63
N VAL A 410 -26.89 -12.81 1.96
CA VAL A 410 -25.94 -13.85 2.42
C VAL A 410 -24.56 -13.28 2.67
N VAL A 411 -24.05 -12.51 1.70
CA VAL A 411 -22.71 -11.93 1.80
C VAL A 411 -22.65 -10.98 2.99
N SER A 412 -23.67 -10.14 3.18
CA SER A 412 -23.75 -9.21 4.32
C SER A 412 -23.80 -9.94 5.67
N MET A 413 -24.61 -11.00 5.77
CA MET A 413 -24.70 -11.85 6.97
C MET A 413 -23.37 -12.53 7.30
N ILE A 414 -22.71 -13.11 6.29
CA ILE A 414 -21.38 -13.74 6.46
C ILE A 414 -20.35 -12.70 6.92
N LEU A 415 -20.35 -11.49 6.34
CA LEU A 415 -19.45 -10.41 6.74
C LEU A 415 -19.72 -9.91 8.17
N ALA A 416 -20.97 -9.95 8.64
CA ALA A 416 -21.34 -9.63 10.01
C ALA A 416 -20.92 -10.73 10.99
N LEU A 417 -21.18 -12.01 10.67
CA LEU A 417 -20.77 -13.16 11.49
C LEU A 417 -19.25 -13.26 11.65
N ALA A 418 -18.49 -12.88 10.62
CA ALA A 418 -17.03 -12.89 10.64
C ALA A 418 -16.41 -11.94 11.68
N GLU A 419 -17.16 -11.01 12.25
CA GLU A 419 -16.69 -10.19 13.38
C GLU A 419 -16.82 -10.89 14.73
N PHE A 420 -17.74 -11.85 14.85
CA PHE A 420 -18.02 -12.56 16.11
C PHE A 420 -17.38 -13.95 16.16
N ILE A 421 -17.03 -14.52 15.00
CA ILE A 421 -16.38 -15.82 14.88
C ILE A 421 -15.01 -15.61 14.24
N PRO A 422 -13.92 -15.55 15.03
CA PRO A 422 -12.56 -15.25 14.55
C PRO A 422 -12.02 -16.20 13.48
N ALA A 423 -12.63 -17.38 13.35
CA ALA A 423 -12.28 -18.43 12.38
C ALA A 423 -12.83 -18.17 10.96
N LEU A 424 -13.72 -17.19 10.75
CA LEU A 424 -14.32 -16.79 9.46
C LEU A 424 -13.46 -15.77 8.68
#